data_AF-A0A956YAX8-F1
#
_entry.id   AF-A0A956YAX8-F1
#
_cell.length_a   1.000
_cell.length_b   1.000
_cell.length_c   1.000
_cell.angle_alpha   90.00
_cell.angle_beta   90.00
_cell.angle_gamma   90.00
#
_symmetry.space_group_name_H-M   'P 1'
#
loop_
_entity.id
_entity.type
_entity.pdbx_description
1 polymer ?
#
loop_
_entity_poly.entity_id
_entity_poly.type
_entity_poly.pdbx_seq_one_letter_code
_entity_poly.pdbx_strand_id
1 'polypeptide(L)'
;MVHALQEVHRVLVPDGYMIDLRPVGIEYALEVVAGEQVISVGNADAAGRAARDQAANQAVEQIQTMGLFIQEAHTPFSLYTYFPSPIDYSEHLLERGGSTQIDDDTLANAVREFEKAGTNAQFRARHSMIISRYCKQDVPSY
;
A
#
# COMPACT_ATOMS: atom_id res chain seq x y z
N MET A 1 -13.92 -7.96 9.14
CA MET A 1 -13.02 -8.48 8.08
C MET A 1 -12.99 -10.00 8.03
N VAL A 2 -12.79 -10.71 9.15
CA VAL A 2 -12.78 -12.19 9.21
C VAL A 2 -13.98 -12.85 8.50
N HIS A 3 -15.20 -12.38 8.77
CA HIS A 3 -16.41 -12.88 8.10
C HIS A 3 -16.32 -12.81 6.56
N ALA A 4 -15.76 -11.74 6.01
CA ALA A 4 -15.61 -11.62 4.56
C ALA A 4 -14.61 -12.66 4.01
N LEU A 5 -13.53 -12.94 4.74
CA LEU A 5 -12.55 -13.96 4.36
C LEU A 5 -13.12 -15.39 4.45
N GLN A 6 -14.02 -15.64 5.42
CA GLN A 6 -14.77 -16.90 5.49
C GLN A 6 -15.74 -17.05 4.32
N GLU A 7 -16.42 -15.98 3.91
CA GLU A 7 -17.25 -16.01 2.71
C GLU A 7 -16.43 -16.24 1.44
N VAL A 8 -15.25 -15.64 1.33
CA VAL A 8 -14.29 -15.93 0.24
C VAL A 8 -13.92 -17.42 0.25
N HIS A 9 -13.57 -17.99 1.40
CA HIS A 9 -13.29 -19.43 1.52
C HIS A 9 -14.46 -20.30 1.04
N ARG A 10 -15.69 -19.96 1.46
CA ARG A 10 -16.91 -20.70 1.12
C ARG A 10 -17.14 -20.76 -0.39
N VAL A 11 -16.89 -19.67 -1.12
CA VAL A 11 -17.17 -19.57 -2.57
C VAL A 11 -16.00 -20.00 -3.46
N LEU A 12 -14.78 -20.04 -2.93
CA LEU A 12 -13.62 -20.52 -3.68
C LEU A 12 -13.77 -22.02 -4.00
N VAL A 13 -13.44 -22.38 -5.23
CA VAL A 13 -13.31 -23.79 -5.64
C VAL A 13 -12.18 -24.48 -4.84
N PRO A 14 -12.18 -25.83 -4.74
CA PRO A 14 -11.04 -26.56 -4.19
C PRO A 14 -9.73 -26.13 -4.87
N ASP A 15 -8.65 -26.04 -4.08
CA ASP A 15 -7.33 -25.51 -4.49
C ASP A 15 -7.34 -24.06 -5.03
N GLY A 16 -8.45 -23.34 -4.83
CA GLY A 16 -8.59 -21.94 -5.23
C GLY A 16 -7.70 -21.01 -4.40
N TYR A 17 -7.29 -19.91 -5.02
CA TYR A 17 -6.40 -18.93 -4.40
C TYR A 17 -7.14 -17.67 -3.96
N MET A 18 -6.79 -17.17 -2.78
CA MET A 18 -7.03 -15.80 -2.35
C MET A 18 -5.74 -14.99 -2.51
N ILE A 19 -5.84 -13.85 -3.18
CA ILE A 19 -4.74 -12.87 -3.29
C ILE A 19 -5.04 -11.71 -2.35
N ASP A 20 -4.08 -11.43 -1.48
CA ASP A 20 -4.10 -10.30 -0.56
C ASP A 20 -3.03 -9.30 -1.01
N LEU A 21 -3.47 -8.08 -1.33
CA LEU A 21 -2.62 -7.00 -1.81
C LEU A 21 -2.87 -5.76 -0.96
N ARG A 22 -1.83 -5.27 -0.29
CA ARG A 22 -1.96 -4.13 0.63
C ARG A 22 -0.66 -3.37 0.83
N PRO A 23 -0.75 -2.08 1.20
CA PRO A 23 0.41 -1.31 1.64
C PRO A 23 0.98 -1.88 2.94
N VAL A 24 2.28 -1.66 3.16
CA VAL A 24 3.00 -1.95 4.40
C VAL A 24 3.60 -0.67 4.92
N GLY A 25 3.37 -0.41 6.21
CA GLY A 25 3.86 0.77 6.89
C GLY A 25 2.92 1.96 6.78
N ILE A 26 3.26 2.99 7.54
CA ILE A 26 2.45 4.20 7.73
C ILE A 26 3.07 5.42 7.07
N GLU A 27 4.08 5.25 6.23
CA GLU A 27 4.78 6.35 5.56
C GLU A 27 4.98 6.01 4.08
N TYR A 28 4.81 7.02 3.21
CA TYR A 28 5.13 6.91 1.79
C TYR A 28 6.28 7.83 1.44
N ALA A 29 7.33 7.26 0.88
CA ALA A 29 8.47 8.05 0.43
C ALA A 29 8.04 8.92 -0.75
N LEU A 30 8.34 10.22 -0.64
CA LEU A 30 8.08 11.21 -1.68
C LEU A 30 9.40 11.53 -2.36
N GLU A 31 9.40 11.49 -3.69
CA GLU A 31 10.62 11.53 -4.48
C GLU A 31 10.44 12.43 -5.71
N VAL A 32 11.46 13.22 -6.02
CA VAL A 32 11.62 13.91 -7.30
C VAL A 32 12.55 13.08 -8.17
N VAL A 33 12.13 12.78 -9.39
CA VAL A 33 12.88 11.97 -10.36
C VAL A 33 13.26 12.83 -11.55
N ALA A 34 14.55 12.89 -11.87
CA ALA A 34 15.06 13.60 -13.04
C ALA A 34 16.14 12.76 -13.74
N GLY A 35 15.77 12.11 -14.84
CA GLY A 35 16.64 11.13 -15.50
C GLY A 35 16.93 9.95 -14.58
N GLU A 36 18.21 9.67 -14.33
CA GLU A 36 18.65 8.61 -13.41
C GLU A 36 18.71 9.06 -11.94
N GLN A 37 18.53 10.36 -11.68
CA GLN A 37 18.59 10.89 -10.33
C GLN A 37 17.23 10.77 -9.63
N VAL A 38 17.25 10.24 -8.40
CA VAL A 38 16.12 10.20 -7.49
C VAL A 38 16.48 10.99 -6.24
N ILE A 39 15.71 12.03 -5.95
CA ILE A 39 15.89 12.91 -4.79
C ILE A 39 14.75 12.62 -3.82
N SER A 40 15.06 12.11 -2.63
CA SER A 40 14.08 11.97 -1.55
C SER A 40 13.75 13.35 -1.01
N VAL A 41 12.46 13.69 -0.92
CA VAL A 41 12.00 14.99 -0.45
C VAL A 41 11.19 14.93 0.85
N GLY A 42 11.03 13.72 1.41
CA GLY A 42 10.37 13.47 2.69
C GLY A 42 9.39 12.30 2.59
N ASN A 43 8.48 12.22 3.55
CA ASN A 43 7.46 11.17 3.60
C ASN A 43 6.06 11.80 3.74
N ALA A 44 5.07 11.19 3.11
CA ALA A 44 3.67 11.43 3.47
C ALA A 44 3.29 10.52 4.65
N ASP A 45 2.63 11.09 5.65
CA ASP A 45 2.07 10.36 6.78
C ASP A 45 0.78 9.64 6.36
N ALA A 46 0.71 8.35 6.63
CA ALA A 46 -0.44 7.49 6.40
C ALA A 46 -0.90 6.75 7.67
N ALA A 47 -0.52 7.25 8.86
CA ALA A 47 -0.84 6.66 10.15
C ALA A 47 -2.35 6.49 10.38
N GLY A 48 -3.19 7.30 9.74
CA GLY A 48 -4.65 7.13 9.78
C GLY A 48 -5.15 5.79 9.20
N ARG A 49 -4.29 5.00 8.52
CA ARG A 49 -4.58 3.63 8.04
C ARG A 49 -4.23 2.55 9.05
N ALA A 50 -3.40 2.84 10.06
CA ALA A 50 -2.77 1.84 10.92
C ALA A 50 -3.77 0.87 11.57
N ALA A 51 -4.89 1.38 12.07
CA ALA A 51 -5.92 0.54 12.69
C ALA A 51 -6.58 -0.42 11.69
N ARG A 52 -6.77 0.00 10.43
CA ARG A 52 -7.33 -0.85 9.37
C ARG A 52 -6.32 -1.92 8.96
N ASP A 53 -5.06 -1.55 8.83
CA ASP A 53 -3.98 -2.48 8.46
C ASP A 53 -3.77 -3.52 9.57
N GLN A 54 -3.84 -3.11 10.84
CA GLN A 54 -3.80 -4.04 11.97
C GLN A 54 -5.01 -4.99 11.97
N ALA A 55 -6.23 -4.49 11.73
CA ALA A 55 -7.41 -5.34 11.64
C ALA A 55 -7.32 -6.34 10.47
N ALA A 56 -6.70 -5.94 9.35
CA ALA A 56 -6.42 -6.82 8.22
C ALA A 56 -5.41 -7.92 8.59
N ASN A 57 -4.32 -7.56 9.28
CA ASN A 57 -3.33 -8.51 9.78
C ASN A 57 -3.97 -9.56 10.69
N GLN A 58 -4.74 -9.12 11.69
CA GLN A 58 -5.43 -9.99 12.63
C GLN A 58 -6.43 -10.91 11.91
N ALA A 59 -7.16 -10.40 10.92
CA ALA A 59 -8.12 -11.21 10.18
C ALA A 59 -7.44 -12.32 9.37
N VAL A 60 -6.29 -12.04 8.76
CA VAL A 60 -5.49 -13.02 8.02
C VAL A 60 -4.90 -14.08 8.95
N GLU A 61 -4.33 -13.67 10.08
CA GLU A 61 -3.80 -14.59 11.09
C GLU A 61 -4.88 -15.52 11.64
N GLN A 62 -6.08 -14.99 11.86
CA GLN A 62 -7.21 -15.77 12.35
C GLN A 62 -7.66 -16.85 11.35
N ILE A 63 -7.81 -16.53 10.06
CA ILE A 63 -8.23 -17.54 9.06
C ILE A 63 -7.17 -18.63 8.84
N GLN A 64 -5.88 -18.31 9.01
CA GLN A 64 -4.80 -19.30 9.00
C GLN A 64 -4.87 -20.21 10.22
N THR A 65 -5.09 -19.64 11.41
CA THR A 65 -5.25 -20.41 12.66
C THR A 65 -6.46 -21.35 12.59
N MET A 66 -7.53 -20.94 11.90
CA MET A 66 -8.71 -21.77 11.64
C MET A 66 -8.46 -22.86 10.58
N GLY A 67 -7.28 -22.89 9.96
CA GLY A 67 -6.95 -23.85 8.91
C GLY A 67 -7.75 -23.66 7.62
N LEU A 68 -8.32 -22.47 7.39
CA LEU A 68 -9.10 -22.19 6.17
C LEU A 68 -8.17 -21.99 4.96
N PHE A 69 -7.00 -21.42 5.20
CA PHE A 69 -6.03 -21.09 4.16
C PHE A 69 -4.61 -21.38 4.60
N ILE A 70 -3.77 -21.81 3.66
CA ILE A 70 -2.32 -21.88 3.82
C ILE A 70 -1.68 -20.78 2.98
N GLN A 71 -0.76 -20.01 3.57
CA GLN A 71 0.01 -19.03 2.82
C GLN A 71 1.12 -19.73 2.04
N GLU A 72 1.10 -19.59 0.72
CA GLU A 72 2.12 -20.17 -0.16
C GLU A 72 3.19 -19.16 -0.54
N ALA A 73 2.83 -17.89 -0.65
CA ALA A 73 3.72 -16.83 -1.09
C ALA A 73 3.50 -15.55 -0.30
N HIS A 74 4.58 -14.83 -0.10
CA HIS A 74 4.61 -13.50 0.49
C HIS A 74 5.74 -12.70 -0.16
N THR A 75 5.40 -11.65 -0.89
CA THR A 75 6.39 -10.91 -1.65
C THR A 75 6.22 -9.41 -1.43
N PRO A 76 7.21 -8.73 -0.83
CA PRO A 76 7.23 -7.29 -0.78
C PRO A 76 7.60 -6.72 -2.16
N PHE A 77 7.01 -5.58 -2.51
CA PHE A 77 7.39 -4.82 -3.69
C PHE A 77 7.15 -3.32 -3.48
N SER A 78 7.73 -2.50 -4.34
CA SER A 78 7.48 -1.05 -4.35
C SER A 78 6.48 -0.70 -5.44
N LEU A 79 5.40 -0.01 -5.07
CA LEU A 79 4.47 0.62 -6.00
C LEU A 79 4.83 2.10 -6.14
N TYR A 80 5.05 2.54 -7.37
CA TYR A 80 5.37 3.93 -7.71
C TYR A 80 4.18 4.59 -8.38
N THR A 81 3.69 5.68 -7.80
CA THR A 81 2.64 6.51 -8.40
C THR A 81 3.24 7.85 -8.77
N TYR A 82 3.19 8.19 -10.05
CA TYR A 82 3.75 9.43 -10.59
C TYR A 82 2.68 10.53 -10.68
N PHE A 83 3.10 11.75 -10.41
CA PHE A 83 2.30 12.97 -10.48
C PHE A 83 3.03 14.03 -11.30
N PRO A 84 2.30 14.92 -11.99
CA PRO A 84 2.93 15.98 -12.78
C PRO A 84 3.77 16.92 -11.92
N SER A 85 3.36 17.21 -10.68
CA SER A 85 4.11 18.02 -9.73
C SER A 85 3.80 17.62 -8.27
N PRO A 86 4.57 18.13 -7.28
CA PRO A 86 4.23 18.00 -5.87
C PRO A 86 2.89 18.64 -5.50
N ILE A 87 2.47 19.70 -6.22
CA ILE A 87 1.19 20.37 -5.99
C ILE A 87 0.03 19.46 -6.40
N ASP A 88 0.12 18.83 -7.58
CA ASP A 88 -0.89 17.86 -8.04
C ASP A 88 -1.06 16.69 -7.07
N TYR A 89 0.05 16.25 -6.44
CA TYR A 89 -0.02 15.22 -5.41
C TYR A 89 -0.76 15.71 -4.16
N SER A 90 -0.48 16.94 -3.70
CA SER A 90 -1.16 17.53 -2.55
C SER A 90 -2.66 17.68 -2.81
N GLU A 91 -3.04 18.20 -3.99
CA GLU A 91 -4.43 18.31 -4.42
C GLU A 91 -5.11 16.93 -4.46
N HIS A 92 -4.44 15.92 -5.01
CA HIS A 92 -4.95 14.54 -5.02
C HIS A 92 -5.21 13.99 -3.61
N LEU A 93 -4.35 14.29 -2.64
CA LEU A 93 -4.56 13.88 -1.25
C LEU A 93 -5.77 14.59 -0.62
N LEU A 94 -5.94 15.88 -0.88
CA LEU A 94 -7.07 16.68 -0.40
C LEU A 94 -8.40 16.17 -0.99
N GLU A 95 -8.46 15.95 -2.30
CA GLU A 95 -9.65 15.46 -3.00
C GLU A 95 -10.10 14.08 -2.51
N ARG A 96 -9.15 13.18 -2.21
CA ARG A 96 -9.48 11.86 -1.67
C ARG A 96 -10.08 11.92 -0.26
N GLY A 97 -9.95 13.04 0.46
CA GLY A 97 -10.33 13.14 1.88
C GLY A 97 -9.72 12.01 2.72
N GLY A 98 -8.53 11.55 2.30
CA GLY A 98 -7.95 10.30 2.75
C GLY A 98 -7.25 10.40 4.08
N SER A 99 -6.83 9.26 4.61
CA SER A 99 -6.04 9.14 5.83
C SER A 99 -4.54 9.34 5.60
N THR A 100 -4.17 10.06 4.54
CA THR A 100 -2.78 10.35 4.18
C THR A 100 -2.59 11.84 4.00
N GLN A 101 -1.53 12.34 4.59
CA GLN A 101 -1.23 13.76 4.69
C GLN A 101 0.24 13.99 4.33
N ILE A 102 0.51 15.17 3.77
CA ILE A 102 1.86 15.69 3.57
C ILE A 102 1.94 16.95 4.42
N ASP A 103 2.99 17.08 5.23
CA ASP A 103 3.21 18.30 6.01
C ASP A 103 3.75 19.43 5.12
N ASP A 104 3.56 20.67 5.57
CA ASP A 104 3.91 21.87 4.80
C ASP A 104 5.41 21.95 4.51
N ASP A 105 6.27 21.48 5.43
CA ASP A 105 7.72 21.51 5.26
C ASP A 105 8.17 20.51 4.18
N THR A 106 7.61 19.30 4.20
CA THR A 106 7.83 18.27 3.18
C THR A 106 7.32 18.74 1.81
N LEU A 107 6.14 19.37 1.75
CA LEU A 107 5.61 19.91 0.50
C LEU A 107 6.50 21.05 -0.05
N ALA A 108 6.90 21.99 0.81
CA ALA A 108 7.77 23.09 0.41
C ALA A 108 9.14 22.58 -0.08
N ASN A 109 9.70 21.56 0.58
CA ASN A 109 10.92 20.90 0.11
C ASN A 109 10.72 20.22 -1.24
N ALA A 110 9.62 19.49 -1.42
CA ALA A 110 9.29 18.81 -2.67
C ALA A 110 9.19 19.79 -3.85
N VAL A 111 8.48 20.91 -3.68
CA VAL A 111 8.35 21.96 -4.69
C VAL A 111 9.72 22.53 -5.06
N ARG A 112 10.53 22.88 -4.05
CA ARG A 112 11.88 23.44 -4.28
C ARG A 112 12.78 22.48 -5.06
N GLU A 113 12.83 21.20 -4.69
CA GLU A 113 13.67 20.22 -5.39
C GLU A 113 13.14 19.90 -6.79
N PHE A 114 11.82 19.90 -6.96
CA PHE A 114 11.18 19.74 -8.27
C PHE A 114 11.53 20.89 -9.23
N GLU A 115 11.45 22.13 -8.78
CA GLU A 115 11.83 23.31 -9.57
C GLU A 115 13.32 23.31 -9.95
N LYS A 116 14.20 22.94 -9.02
CA LYS A 116 15.65 22.81 -9.29
C LYS A 116 15.96 21.73 -10.32
N ALA A 117 15.21 20.63 -10.30
CA ALA A 117 15.40 19.50 -11.21
C ALA A 117 14.97 19.83 -12.66
N GLY A 118 14.18 20.88 -12.86
CA GLY A 118 13.85 21.43 -14.17
C GLY A 118 12.74 20.70 -14.91
N THR A 119 12.59 21.00 -16.22
CA THR A 119 11.40 20.67 -17.01
C THR A 119 11.13 19.18 -17.25
N ASN A 120 12.13 18.32 -17.03
CA ASN A 120 11.99 16.87 -17.19
C ASN A 120 11.81 16.15 -15.86
N ALA A 121 11.64 16.88 -14.75
CA ALA A 121 11.41 16.30 -13.46
C ALA A 121 10.00 15.69 -13.39
N GLN A 122 9.89 14.59 -12.64
CA GLN A 122 8.62 13.96 -12.26
C GLN A 122 8.56 13.85 -10.75
N PHE A 123 7.36 13.99 -10.18
CA PHE A 123 7.15 13.73 -8.77
C PHE A 123 6.56 12.32 -8.61
N ARG A 124 6.97 11.57 -7.60
CA ARG A 124 6.37 10.26 -7.31
C ARG A 124 6.24 9.99 -5.82
N ALA A 125 5.19 9.23 -5.49
CA ALA A 125 5.01 8.59 -4.19
C ALA A 125 5.35 7.10 -4.31
N ARG A 126 6.28 6.62 -3.48
CA ARG A 126 6.70 5.22 -3.40
C ARG A 126 6.07 4.57 -2.18
N HIS A 127 5.23 3.58 -2.44
CA HIS A 127 4.55 2.79 -1.43
C HIS A 127 5.24 1.42 -1.29
N SER A 128 5.57 1.04 -0.07
CA SER A 128 5.91 -0.35 0.23
C SER A 128 4.61 -1.17 0.23
N MET A 129 4.57 -2.23 -0.55
CA MET A 129 3.42 -3.11 -0.70
C MET A 129 3.81 -4.55 -0.38
N ILE A 130 2.84 -5.36 0.02
CA ILE A 130 2.94 -6.81 0.02
C ILE A 130 1.88 -7.38 -0.91
N ILE A 131 2.26 -8.46 -1.60
CA ILE A 131 1.33 -9.39 -2.22
C ILE A 131 1.52 -10.76 -1.59
N SER A 132 0.42 -11.33 -1.10
CA SER A 132 0.40 -12.66 -0.50
C SER A 132 -0.57 -13.56 -1.25
N ARG A 133 -0.20 -14.82 -1.43
CA ARG A 133 -1.06 -15.85 -2.02
C ARG A 133 -1.40 -16.89 -0.96
N TYR A 134 -2.69 -17.16 -0.83
CA TYR A 134 -3.25 -18.14 0.09
C TYR A 134 -4.01 -19.20 -0.68
N CYS A 135 -3.68 -20.46 -0.47
CA CYS A 135 -4.41 -21.60 -1.03
C CYS A 135 -5.51 -22.02 -0.06
N LYS A 136 -6.72 -22.21 -0.58
CA LYS A 136 -7.84 -22.78 0.18
C LYS A 136 -7.46 -24.15 0.73
N GLN A 137 -7.83 -24.42 1.96
CA GLN A 137 -7.78 -25.76 2.54
C GLN A 137 -9.19 -26.31 2.65
N ASP A 138 -9.36 -27.56 2.24
CA ASP A 138 -10.57 -28.29 2.54
C ASP A 138 -10.56 -28.68 4.01
N VAL A 139 -11.52 -28.14 4.76
CA VAL A 139 -11.73 -28.56 6.14
C VAL A 139 -12.27 -29.98 6.09
N PRO A 140 -11.63 -30.98 6.74
CA PRO A 140 -12.17 -32.32 6.79
C PRO A 140 -13.60 -32.27 7.34
N SER A 141 -14.56 -32.79 6.57
CA SER A 141 -15.92 -32.99 7.06
C SER A 141 -15.85 -34.13 8.09
N TYR A 142 -15.83 -33.78 9.37
CA TYR A 142 -15.94 -34.74 10.47
C TYR A 142 -17.39 -35.23 10.63
#